data_AF-A0A0F6Z6F2-F1
#
_entry.id   AF-A0A0F6Z6F2-F1
#
_cell.length_a   1.000
_cell.length_b   1.000
_cell.length_c   1.000
_cell.angle_alpha   90.00
_cell.angle_beta   90.00
_cell.angle_gamma   90.00
#
_symmetry.space_group_name_H-M   'P 1'
#
loop_
_entity.id
_entity.type
_entity.pdbx_description
1 polymer ?
#
loop_
_entity_poly.entity_id
_entity_poly.type
_entity_poly.pdbx_seq_one_letter_code
_entity_poly.pdbx_strand_id
1 'polypeptide(L)'
;MAKAGKASIVIDSDRLMEWVRKAHTETVHDTAEDVAETVRSKLPEDVEVVVNDHISAAGRPVSVVTIIHPSGMARQARDGILTRSAAEHGLTVTRTEDG
;
A
#
# COMPACT_ATOMS: atom_id res chain seq x y z
N MET A 1 -43.21 -5.57 -37.80
CA MET A 1 -41.90 -5.99 -37.27
C MET A 1 -41.46 -4.97 -36.23
N ALA A 2 -41.41 -5.35 -34.95
CA ALA A 2 -41.03 -4.44 -33.87
C ALA A 2 -39.51 -4.21 -33.88
N LYS A 3 -39.11 -2.94 -33.96
CA LYS A 3 -37.71 -2.52 -33.94
C LYS A 3 -37.16 -2.79 -32.54
N ALA A 4 -36.26 -3.75 -32.40
CA ALA A 4 -35.62 -4.04 -31.11
C ALA A 4 -34.91 -2.78 -30.60
N GLY A 5 -35.39 -2.21 -29.50
CA GLY A 5 -34.75 -1.08 -28.84
C GLY A 5 -33.34 -1.46 -28.40
N LYS A 6 -32.37 -0.56 -28.61
CA LYS A 6 -30.98 -0.76 -28.21
C LYS A 6 -30.93 -0.97 -26.68
N ALA A 7 -30.52 -2.14 -26.22
CA ALA A 7 -30.25 -2.35 -24.81
C ALA A 7 -29.07 -1.46 -24.38
N SER A 8 -29.26 -0.69 -23.32
CA SER A 8 -28.20 0.11 -22.70
C SER A 8 -27.89 -0.49 -21.33
N ILE A 9 -26.61 -0.73 -21.06
CA ILE A 9 -26.11 -1.13 -19.74
C ILE A 9 -25.50 0.12 -19.11
N VAL A 10 -25.98 0.48 -17.93
CA VAL A 10 -25.38 1.54 -17.10
C VAL A 10 -24.58 0.86 -16.00
N ILE A 11 -23.28 1.14 -15.96
CA ILE A 11 -22.40 0.67 -14.89
C ILE A 11 -22.44 1.70 -13.78
N ASP A 12 -22.77 1.24 -12.57
CA ASP A 12 -22.59 2.02 -11.35
C ASP A 12 -21.09 2.02 -11.00
N SER A 13 -20.40 3.03 -11.48
CA SER A 13 -18.95 3.19 -11.29
C SER A 13 -18.58 3.33 -9.81
N ASP A 14 -19.42 3.96 -8.99
CA ASP A 14 -19.13 4.18 -7.57
C ASP A 14 -19.15 2.87 -6.82
N ARG A 15 -20.18 2.04 -7.07
CA ARG A 15 -20.29 0.71 -6.48
C ARG A 15 -19.21 -0.25 -6.99
N LEU A 16 -18.84 -0.16 -8.26
CA LEU A 16 -17.73 -0.93 -8.82
C LEU A 16 -16.43 -0.58 -8.11
N MET A 17 -16.14 0.71 -7.94
CA MET A 17 -14.91 1.17 -7.29
C MET A 17 -14.88 0.82 -5.80
N GLU A 18 -16.01 0.88 -5.09
CA GLU A 18 -16.11 0.38 -3.72
C GLU A 18 -15.72 -1.10 -3.62
N TRP A 19 -16.24 -1.93 -4.53
CA TRP A 19 -15.94 -3.35 -4.55
C TRP A 19 -14.46 -3.62 -4.85
N VAL A 20 -13.88 -2.93 -5.83
CA VAL A 20 -12.45 -3.01 -6.15
C VAL A 20 -11.59 -2.60 -4.95
N ARG A 21 -11.93 -1.51 -4.25
CA ARG A 21 -11.21 -1.06 -3.05
C ARG A 21 -11.21 -2.15 -1.98
N LYS A 22 -12.38 -2.72 -1.70
CA LYS A 22 -12.51 -3.78 -0.69
C LYS A 22 -11.71 -5.02 -1.05
N ALA A 23 -11.74 -5.41 -2.32
CA ALA A 23 -11.00 -6.58 -2.80
C ALA A 23 -9.48 -6.43 -2.68
N HIS A 24 -8.95 -5.21 -2.80
CA HIS A 24 -7.50 -4.97 -2.75
C HIS A 24 -6.97 -4.49 -1.40
N THR A 25 -7.83 -4.14 -0.44
CA THR A 25 -7.37 -3.64 0.87
C THR A 25 -6.55 -4.69 1.61
N GLU A 26 -7.02 -5.93 1.64
CA GLU A 26 -6.33 -7.05 2.29
C GLU A 26 -4.97 -7.33 1.62
N THR A 27 -4.93 -7.42 0.29
CA THR A 27 -3.66 -7.64 -0.43
C THR A 27 -2.63 -6.54 -0.19
N VAL A 28 -3.06 -5.27 -0.13
CA VAL A 28 -2.16 -4.15 0.13
C VAL A 28 -1.64 -4.20 1.57
N HIS A 29 -2.50 -4.56 2.53
CA HIS A 29 -2.11 -4.76 3.92
C HIS A 29 -1.11 -5.91 4.07
N ASP A 30 -1.41 -7.09 3.53
CA ASP A 30 -0.54 -8.27 3.62
C ASP A 30 0.84 -7.99 3.02
N THR A 31 0.88 -7.34 1.85
CA THR A 31 2.15 -6.93 1.23
C THR A 31 2.94 -5.96 2.12
N ALA A 32 2.26 -5.06 2.83
CA ALA A 32 2.92 -4.14 3.74
C ALA A 32 3.42 -4.84 5.02
N GLU A 33 2.70 -5.84 5.53
CA GLU A 33 3.16 -6.67 6.65
C GLU A 33 4.37 -7.53 6.26
N ASP A 34 4.42 -8.10 5.05
CA ASP A 34 5.60 -8.84 4.56
C ASP A 34 6.86 -7.95 4.54
N VAL A 35 6.70 -6.70 4.08
CA VAL A 35 7.76 -5.69 4.13
C VAL A 35 8.10 -5.34 5.58
N ALA A 36 7.11 -5.16 6.45
CA ALA A 36 7.32 -4.82 7.85
C ALA A 36 8.06 -5.94 8.59
N GLU A 37 7.72 -7.21 8.37
CA GLU A 37 8.42 -8.37 8.94
C GLU A 37 9.88 -8.39 8.49
N THR A 38 10.13 -8.15 7.20
CA THR A 38 11.48 -8.06 6.65
C THR A 38 12.28 -6.92 7.32
N VAL A 39 11.65 -5.77 7.53
CA VAL A 39 12.27 -4.64 8.24
C VAL A 39 12.55 -5.00 9.70
N ARG A 40 11.58 -5.59 10.41
CA ARG A 40 11.71 -6.05 11.81
C ARG A 40 12.88 -7.03 11.95
N SER A 41 13.07 -7.96 11.02
CA SER A 41 14.19 -8.93 11.04
C SER A 41 15.58 -8.28 10.95
N LYS A 42 15.68 -7.04 10.45
CA LYS A 42 16.92 -6.27 10.27
C LYS A 42 17.14 -5.25 11.40
N LEU A 43 16.22 -5.19 12.35
CA LEU A 43 16.21 -4.24 13.45
C LEU A 43 16.42 -4.94 14.79
N PRO A 44 16.99 -4.25 15.79
CA PRO A 44 16.92 -4.67 17.18
C PRO A 44 15.47 -4.80 17.67
N GLU A 45 15.24 -5.66 18.67
CA GLU A 45 13.90 -5.95 19.21
C GLU A 45 13.20 -4.74 19.86
N ASP A 46 13.96 -3.72 20.29
CA ASP A 46 13.43 -2.49 20.89
C ASP A 46 12.93 -1.46 19.85
N VAL A 47 13.10 -1.73 18.56
CA VAL A 47 12.67 -0.82 17.48
C VAL A 47 11.31 -1.25 16.94
N GLU A 48 10.28 -0.46 17.27
CA GLU A 48 8.91 -0.71 16.83
C GLU A 48 8.72 -0.40 15.33
N VAL A 49 7.99 -1.29 14.63
CA VAL A 49 7.56 -1.13 13.25
C VAL A 49 6.06 -1.39 13.14
N VAL A 50 5.32 -0.39 12.68
CA VAL A 50 3.86 -0.44 12.51
C VAL A 50 3.45 -0.36 11.05
N VAL A 51 2.30 -0.96 10.73
CA VAL A 51 1.61 -0.82 9.45
C VAL A 51 0.31 -0.06 9.70
N ASN A 52 0.11 1.04 8.97
CA ASN A 52 -1.12 1.83 9.05
C ASN A 52 -1.83 1.87 7.70
N ASP A 53 -3.09 1.46 7.69
CA ASP A 53 -3.92 1.44 6.49
C ASP A 53 -4.79 2.69 6.40
N HIS A 54 -4.93 3.22 5.19
CA HIS A 54 -5.87 4.30 4.91
C HIS A 54 -6.32 4.27 3.45
N ILE A 55 -7.37 5.03 3.16
CA ILE A 55 -7.81 5.30 1.80
C ILE A 55 -7.28 6.67 1.41
N SER A 56 -6.50 6.74 0.33
CA SER A 56 -5.98 8.00 -0.22
C SER A 56 -7.11 8.90 -0.74
N ALA A 57 -6.81 10.18 -0.97
CA ALA A 57 -7.77 11.14 -1.54
C ALA A 57 -8.32 10.71 -2.91
N ALA A 58 -7.53 9.94 -3.68
CA ALA A 58 -7.95 9.34 -4.94
C ALA A 58 -8.81 8.07 -4.77
N GLY A 59 -9.14 7.69 -3.54
CA GLY A 59 -9.94 6.52 -3.21
C GLY A 59 -9.20 5.20 -3.41
N ARG A 60 -7.88 5.17 -3.25
CA ARG A 60 -7.08 3.93 -3.36
C ARG A 60 -6.68 3.43 -1.97
N PRO A 61 -6.74 2.12 -1.69
CA PRO A 61 -6.15 1.57 -0.47
C PRO A 61 -4.64 1.79 -0.45
N VAL A 62 -4.11 2.19 0.70
CA VAL A 62 -2.70 2.45 0.94
C VAL A 62 -2.35 1.92 2.32
N SER A 63 -1.24 1.20 2.42
CA SER A 63 -0.65 0.76 3.69
C SER A 63 0.73 1.39 3.85
N VAL A 64 1.00 1.93 5.05
CA VAL A 64 2.22 2.68 5.35
C VAL A 64 3.00 1.94 6.43
N VAL A 65 4.19 1.46 6.07
CA VAL A 65 5.15 0.84 7.00
C VAL A 65 5.99 1.94 7.64
N THR A 66 5.98 2.02 8.96
CA THR A 66 6.66 3.08 9.73
C THR A 66 7.55 2.48 10.81
N ILE A 67 8.81 2.93 10.89
CA ILE A 67 9.71 2.64 12.01
C ILE A 67 9.49 3.72 13.08
N ILE A 68 8.84 3.38 14.19
CA ILE A 68 8.57 4.31 15.30
C ILE A 68 9.79 4.37 16.23
N HIS A 69 10.91 4.86 15.72
CA HIS A 69 12.12 5.01 16.52
C HIS A 69 13.01 6.14 15.98
N PRO A 70 13.67 6.94 16.84
CA PRO A 70 14.56 8.02 16.38
C PRO A 70 15.67 7.55 15.43
N SER A 71 16.16 6.31 15.61
CA SER A 71 17.16 5.73 14.68
C SER A 71 16.61 5.41 13.30
N GLY A 72 15.28 5.38 13.12
CA GLY A 72 14.63 5.00 11.86
C GLY A 72 15.11 5.85 10.69
N MET A 73 15.18 7.17 10.88
CA MET A 73 15.71 8.08 9.86
C MET A 73 17.18 7.82 9.53
N ALA A 74 18.02 7.60 10.55
CA ALA A 74 19.44 7.34 10.35
C ALA A 74 19.68 6.03 9.59
N ARG A 75 18.95 4.97 9.94
CA ARG A 75 19.00 3.66 9.25
C ARG A 75 18.48 3.76 7.82
N GLN A 76 17.41 4.51 7.61
CA GLN A 76 16.90 4.76 6.26
C GLN A 76 17.92 5.52 5.41
N ALA A 77 18.58 6.54 5.96
CA ALA A 77 19.59 7.31 5.23
C ALA A 77 20.85 6.49 4.92
N ARG A 78 21.30 5.65 5.86
CA ARG A 78 22.53 4.85 5.72
C ARG A 78 22.33 3.62 4.85
N ASP A 79 21.28 2.85 5.15
CA ASP A 79 21.11 1.50 4.63
C ASP A 79 19.94 1.40 3.64
N GLY A 80 19.09 2.43 3.55
CA GLY A 80 17.85 2.37 2.77
C GLY A 80 16.94 1.25 3.26
N ILE A 81 16.85 1.04 4.58
CA ILE A 81 16.24 -0.17 5.15
C ILE A 81 14.81 -0.42 4.65
N LEU A 82 13.97 0.62 4.51
CA LEU A 82 12.61 0.49 3.98
C LEU A 82 12.62 0.22 2.47
N THR A 83 13.46 0.93 1.73
CA THR A 83 13.49 0.83 0.26
C THR A 83 14.09 -0.48 -0.22
N ARG A 84 15.15 -0.97 0.44
CA ARG A 84 15.73 -2.29 0.15
C ARG A 84 14.78 -3.41 0.53
N SER A 85 14.12 -3.33 1.68
CA SER A 85 13.16 -4.36 2.10
C SER A 85 11.95 -4.38 1.16
N ALA A 86 11.44 -3.24 0.71
CA ALA A 86 10.40 -3.19 -0.32
C ALA A 86 10.85 -3.82 -1.65
N ALA A 87 12.08 -3.54 -2.07
CA ALA A 87 12.63 -4.10 -3.31
C ALA A 87 12.84 -5.64 -3.24
N GLU A 88 13.10 -6.21 -2.06
CA GLU A 88 13.20 -7.66 -1.85
C GLU A 88 11.86 -8.38 -2.13
N HIS A 89 10.73 -7.68 -1.95
CA HIS A 89 9.39 -8.15 -2.30
C HIS A 89 8.99 -7.81 -3.75
N GLY A 90 9.93 -7.35 -4.57
CA GLY A 90 9.67 -6.99 -5.97
C GLY A 90 8.89 -5.69 -6.15
N LEU A 91 8.76 -4.86 -5.10
CA LEU A 91 8.08 -3.58 -5.19
C LEU A 91 8.94 -2.54 -5.89
N THR A 92 8.34 -1.81 -6.82
CA THR A 92 8.97 -0.64 -7.43
C THR A 92 8.99 0.50 -6.43
N VAL A 93 10.18 0.95 -6.07
CA VAL A 93 10.36 2.09 -5.16
C VAL A 93 10.46 3.38 -5.99
N THR A 94 9.54 4.30 -5.74
CA THR A 94 9.58 5.66 -6.30
C THR A 94 9.71 6.68 -5.17
N ARG A 95 10.33 7.82 -5.47
CA ARG A 95 10.22 9.00 -4.61
C ARG A 95 8.95 9.72 -5.02
N THR A 96 8.02 9.92 -4.09
CA THR A 96 6.94 10.89 -4.29
C THR A 96 7.56 12.28 -4.33
N GLU A 97 7.22 13.07 -5.35
CA GLU A 97 7.77 14.42 -5.54
C GLU A 97 7.23 15.44 -4.52
N ASP A 98 6.25 15.03 -3.71
CA ASP A 98 5.68 15.85 -2.65
C ASP A 98 6.32 15.48 -1.31
N GLY A 99 7.25 16.33 -0.86
CA GLY A 99 7.78 16.38 0.49
C GLY A 99 6.97 17.29 1.39
#